data_AF-A0A7S4R9C6-F1
#
_entry.id   AF-A0A7S4R9C6-F1
#
_cell.length_a   1.000
_cell.length_b   1.000
_cell.length_c   1.000
_cell.angle_alpha   90.00
_cell.angle_beta   90.00
_cell.angle_gamma   90.00
#
_symmetry.space_group_name_H-M   'P 1'
#
loop_
_entity.id
_entity.type
_entity.pdbx_description
1 polymer ?
#
loop_
_entity_poly.entity_id
_entity_poly.type
_entity_poly.pdbx_seq_one_letter_code
_entity_poly.pdbx_strand_id
1 'polypeptide(L)'
;GAVSKDRIPIPTTKKHSPYPTKERTMMLTKLCALTIGLLSSSTLAFAPSTPQRINKTKQNMSATPMAVPIEPSKRDAEYGRNIAKYLVDLHDAKATFDFCGGMMFQLVLTDKLRSYLENVARESDADEQPVVFDAAKSRMFNIPEYSKNGLVDNVRLFHGREVRKVPNAAGGMNFVLQLSLASSDGKNDPTTNDPQGWTTQEVEGYDGWGHDVGRVWRTGERLEQEGVVDFRKTFGQDSFTLCHRFYLHLDGRNRLWLSAEDGCEGTPSEGKSFLGDLSNMFGL
;
A
#
# COMPACT_ATOMS: atom_id res chain seq x y z
N GLY A 1 -28.75 -39.54 50.96
CA GLY A 1 -27.35 -39.62 50.50
C GLY A 1 -27.30 -40.30 49.16
N ALA A 2 -26.46 -39.78 48.26
CA ALA A 2 -26.10 -40.27 46.92
C ALA A 2 -27.16 -40.18 45.80
N VAL A 3 -27.00 -39.13 44.98
CA VAL A 3 -27.55 -38.98 43.62
C VAL A 3 -26.51 -39.52 42.64
N SER A 4 -26.84 -40.55 41.88
CA SER A 4 -26.03 -41.00 40.73
C SER A 4 -26.44 -40.21 39.50
N LYS A 5 -25.48 -39.51 38.87
CA LYS A 5 -25.63 -38.91 37.54
C LYS A 5 -24.61 -39.56 36.62
N ASP A 6 -25.12 -40.39 35.71
CA ASP A 6 -24.33 -40.95 34.61
C ASP A 6 -23.87 -39.82 33.68
N ARG A 7 -22.55 -39.69 33.53
CA ARG A 7 -21.90 -38.84 32.52
C ARG A 7 -21.54 -39.70 31.32
N ILE A 8 -22.16 -39.40 30.19
CA ILE A 8 -21.78 -39.92 28.87
C ILE A 8 -20.48 -39.20 28.42
N PRO A 9 -19.45 -39.91 27.95
CA PRO A 9 -18.23 -39.28 27.45
C PRO A 9 -18.41 -38.79 26.00
N ILE A 10 -17.96 -37.55 25.74
CA ILE A 10 -17.91 -36.94 24.40
C ILE A 10 -16.59 -37.38 23.73
N PRO A 11 -16.60 -37.88 22.48
CA PRO A 11 -15.38 -38.28 21.77
C PRO A 11 -14.67 -37.06 21.17
N THR A 12 -13.39 -36.90 21.48
CA THR A 12 -12.49 -35.92 20.87
C THR A 12 -12.00 -36.43 19.51
N THR A 13 -12.54 -35.87 18.44
CA THR A 13 -12.01 -36.10 17.08
C THR A 13 -11.01 -35.00 16.72
N LYS A 14 -9.72 -35.33 16.86
CA LYS A 14 -8.64 -34.62 16.16
C LYS A 14 -8.84 -34.85 14.67
N LYS A 15 -9.21 -33.83 13.90
CA LYS A 15 -9.13 -33.87 12.43
C LYS A 15 -7.78 -33.29 12.00
N HIS A 16 -6.95 -34.19 11.48
CA HIS A 16 -5.78 -33.89 10.68
C HIS A 16 -6.17 -32.98 9.51
N SER A 17 -5.41 -31.90 9.32
CA SER A 17 -5.37 -31.15 8.09
C SER A 17 -4.59 -31.96 7.04
N PRO A 18 -5.17 -32.31 5.88
CA PRO A 18 -4.42 -32.86 4.77
C PRO A 18 -4.06 -31.70 3.84
N TYR A 19 -2.78 -31.34 3.70
CA TYR A 19 -2.14 -31.01 2.41
C TYR A 19 -0.68 -30.57 2.66
N PRO A 20 0.24 -30.88 1.72
CA PRO A 20 1.67 -30.91 1.97
C PRO A 20 2.33 -29.54 1.86
N THR A 21 3.22 -29.24 2.81
CA THR A 21 4.25 -28.22 2.71
C THR A 21 5.17 -28.55 1.54
N LYS A 22 5.10 -27.77 0.45
CA LYS A 22 6.11 -27.79 -0.59
C LYS A 22 7.34 -27.02 -0.08
N GLU A 23 8.35 -27.76 0.35
CA GLU A 23 9.71 -27.25 0.49
C GLU A 23 10.21 -26.76 -0.89
N ARG A 24 10.48 -25.46 -1.02
CA ARG A 24 11.22 -24.92 -2.17
C ARG A 24 12.71 -25.11 -1.90
N THR A 25 13.28 -26.14 -2.52
CA THR A 25 14.73 -26.33 -2.66
C THR A 25 15.31 -25.20 -3.52
N MET A 26 16.10 -24.30 -2.92
CA MET A 26 16.95 -23.38 -3.70
C MET A 26 18.12 -24.16 -4.30
N MET A 27 18.11 -24.33 -5.62
CA MET A 27 19.29 -24.73 -6.40
C MET A 27 20.28 -23.57 -6.42
N LEU A 28 21.31 -23.67 -5.58
CA LEU A 28 22.48 -22.79 -5.60
C LEU A 28 23.51 -23.37 -6.58
N THR A 29 23.41 -23.00 -7.86
CA THR A 29 24.40 -23.42 -8.86
C THR A 29 25.65 -22.55 -8.74
N LYS A 30 26.66 -23.09 -8.08
CA LYS A 30 28.05 -22.63 -8.18
C LYS A 30 28.52 -22.72 -9.62
N LEU A 31 29.05 -21.63 -10.18
CA LEU A 31 30.01 -21.71 -11.28
C LEU A 31 31.26 -20.92 -10.91
N CYS A 32 32.36 -21.65 -10.77
CA CYS A 32 33.73 -21.17 -10.62
C CYS A 32 34.46 -21.48 -11.92
N ALA A 33 35.09 -20.48 -12.53
CA ALA A 33 36.30 -20.57 -13.37
C ALA A 33 36.63 -19.13 -13.80
N LEU A 34 37.61 -18.46 -13.18
CA LEU A 34 39.05 -18.57 -13.40
C LEU A 34 39.45 -18.29 -14.86
N THR A 35 39.98 -17.09 -15.12
CA THR A 35 41.03 -16.86 -16.12
C THR A 35 41.95 -15.73 -15.67
N ILE A 36 43.23 -15.98 -15.89
CA ILE A 36 44.42 -15.26 -15.45
C ILE A 36 44.86 -14.27 -16.53
N GLY A 37 45.38 -13.11 -16.11
CA GLY A 37 46.48 -12.41 -16.79
C GLY A 37 46.10 -11.32 -17.78
N LEU A 38 46.45 -10.06 -17.49
CA LEU A 38 47.71 -9.43 -17.94
C LEU A 38 47.74 -7.96 -17.50
N LEU A 39 48.83 -7.59 -16.83
CA LEU A 39 49.22 -6.22 -16.56
C LEU A 39 49.60 -5.54 -17.88
N SER A 40 49.10 -4.34 -18.12
CA SER A 40 49.68 -3.40 -19.08
C SER A 40 49.53 -1.99 -18.52
N SER A 41 50.65 -1.45 -18.06
CA SER A 41 50.81 -0.04 -17.71
C SER A 41 50.69 0.81 -18.97
N SER A 42 49.90 1.88 -18.92
CA SER A 42 50.00 2.99 -19.85
C SER A 42 49.72 4.28 -19.11
N THR A 43 50.78 5.09 -19.02
CA THR A 43 50.80 6.44 -18.48
C THR A 43 50.29 7.44 -19.52
N LEU A 44 49.44 8.35 -19.03
CA LEU A 44 49.25 9.75 -19.39
C LEU A 44 49.12 10.16 -20.87
N ALA A 45 47.94 10.67 -21.22
CA ALA A 45 47.81 11.83 -22.09
C ALA A 45 46.65 12.72 -21.59
N PHE A 46 47.02 13.87 -21.02
CA PHE A 46 46.14 14.97 -20.66
C PHE A 46 45.79 15.74 -21.94
N ALA A 47 44.53 15.73 -22.36
CA ALA A 47 44.04 16.57 -23.45
C ALA A 47 43.21 17.75 -22.86
N PRO A 48 43.47 19.00 -23.27
CA PRO A 48 42.72 20.15 -22.78
C PRO A 48 41.27 20.16 -23.31
N SER A 49 40.36 20.51 -22.41
CA SER A 49 38.93 20.60 -22.59
C SER A 49 38.53 21.69 -23.59
N THR A 50 37.71 21.30 -24.58
CA THR A 50 36.97 22.24 -25.42
C THR A 50 35.68 22.61 -24.70
N PRO A 51 35.33 23.90 -24.51
CA PRO A 51 34.07 24.27 -23.89
C PRO A 51 32.90 23.98 -24.85
N GLN A 52 32.20 22.87 -24.63
CA GLN A 52 30.90 22.64 -25.23
C GLN A 52 29.87 23.60 -24.63
N ARG A 53 29.35 24.46 -25.49
CA ARG A 53 28.21 25.35 -25.27
C ARG A 53 26.99 24.53 -24.85
N ILE A 54 26.70 24.50 -23.54
CA ILE A 54 25.48 23.91 -23.01
C ILE A 54 24.31 24.80 -23.42
N ASN A 55 23.62 24.42 -24.49
CA ASN A 55 22.29 24.93 -24.78
C ASN A 55 21.38 24.47 -23.63
N LYS A 56 21.01 25.39 -22.74
CA LYS A 56 19.93 25.23 -21.78
C LYS A 56 18.62 25.08 -22.56
N THR A 57 18.33 23.86 -23.00
CA THR A 57 16.97 23.47 -23.38
C THR A 57 16.15 23.45 -22.10
N LYS A 58 15.38 24.51 -21.88
CA LYS A 58 14.30 24.52 -20.89
C LYS A 58 13.30 23.45 -21.29
N GLN A 59 13.45 22.23 -20.78
CA GLN A 59 12.34 21.28 -20.75
C GLN A 59 11.40 21.69 -19.62
N ASN A 60 10.57 22.69 -19.90
CA ASN A 60 9.28 22.81 -19.24
C ASN A 60 8.37 21.77 -19.90
N MET A 61 8.39 20.55 -19.40
CA MET A 61 7.28 19.61 -19.60
C MET A 61 6.55 19.53 -18.27
N SER A 62 5.70 20.52 -18.02
CA SER A 62 4.57 20.35 -17.10
C SER A 62 3.64 19.35 -17.79
N ALA A 63 3.88 18.06 -17.59
CA ALA A 63 2.89 17.05 -17.92
C ALA A 63 1.65 17.36 -17.07
N THR A 64 0.58 17.80 -17.71
CA THR A 64 -0.74 17.81 -17.09
C THR A 64 -0.98 16.40 -16.55
N PRO A 65 -1.27 16.21 -15.25
CA PRO A 65 -1.51 14.87 -14.72
C PRO A 65 -2.62 14.23 -15.53
N MET A 66 -2.35 13.07 -16.14
CA MET A 66 -3.39 12.34 -16.85
C MET A 66 -4.49 11.99 -15.86
N ALA A 67 -5.74 12.30 -16.23
CA ALA A 67 -6.88 11.98 -15.40
C ALA A 67 -7.05 10.46 -15.35
N VAL A 68 -6.83 9.85 -14.20
CA VAL A 68 -7.03 8.42 -13.96
C VAL A 68 -8.53 8.11 -14.01
N PRO A 69 -9.00 7.15 -14.83
CA PRO A 69 -10.43 6.89 -14.97
C PRO A 69 -11.01 6.23 -13.72
N ILE A 70 -12.02 6.89 -13.13
CA ILE A 70 -12.73 6.41 -11.94
C ILE A 70 -14.00 5.64 -12.32
N GLU A 71 -14.60 6.02 -13.45
CA GLU A 71 -15.81 5.40 -13.96
C GLU A 71 -15.53 3.93 -14.32
N PRO A 72 -16.32 2.96 -13.80
CA PRO A 72 -15.97 1.54 -13.89
C PRO A 72 -15.68 1.03 -15.30
N SER A 73 -16.47 1.43 -16.30
CA SER A 73 -16.27 0.91 -17.65
C SER A 73 -14.98 1.43 -18.29
N LYS A 74 -14.62 2.70 -18.08
CA LYS A 74 -13.32 3.26 -18.50
C LYS A 74 -12.15 2.64 -17.74
N ARG A 75 -12.27 2.48 -16.41
CA ARG A 75 -11.24 1.82 -15.60
C ARG A 75 -10.98 0.40 -16.12
N ASP A 76 -12.03 -0.38 -16.31
CA ASP A 76 -11.90 -1.78 -16.74
C ASP A 76 -11.38 -1.88 -18.17
N ALA A 77 -11.74 -0.94 -19.05
CA ALA A 77 -11.19 -0.87 -20.41
C ALA A 77 -9.70 -0.52 -20.44
N GLU A 78 -9.23 0.33 -19.53
CA GLU A 78 -7.82 0.77 -19.46
C GLU A 78 -6.92 -0.24 -18.72
N TYR A 79 -7.36 -0.71 -17.56
CA TYR A 79 -6.54 -1.53 -16.67
C TYR A 79 -6.88 -3.02 -16.72
N GLY A 80 -8.13 -3.38 -17.02
CA GLY A 80 -8.60 -4.75 -16.95
C GLY A 80 -8.30 -5.39 -15.60
N ARG A 81 -7.38 -6.37 -15.59
CA ARG A 81 -6.92 -7.07 -14.37
C ARG A 81 -5.66 -6.45 -13.73
N ASN A 82 -5.08 -5.40 -14.32
CA ASN A 82 -3.85 -4.78 -13.85
C ASN A 82 -4.13 -3.73 -12.76
N ILE A 83 -4.58 -4.20 -11.60
CA ILE A 83 -4.92 -3.36 -10.46
C ILE A 83 -3.67 -2.70 -9.87
N ALA A 84 -2.51 -3.35 -9.97
CA ALA A 84 -1.24 -2.77 -9.55
C ALA A 84 -0.95 -1.45 -10.28
N LYS A 85 -1.10 -1.43 -11.61
CA LYS A 85 -0.95 -0.21 -12.42
C LYS A 85 -1.96 0.86 -12.03
N TYR A 86 -3.21 0.47 -11.79
CA TYR A 86 -4.26 1.41 -11.39
C TYR A 86 -3.94 2.11 -10.06
N LEU A 87 -3.45 1.38 -9.05
CA LEU A 87 -3.06 1.97 -7.77
C LEU A 87 -1.85 2.91 -7.90
N VAL A 88 -0.86 2.56 -8.71
CA VAL A 88 0.29 3.42 -9.01
C VAL A 88 -0.17 4.71 -9.68
N ASP A 89 -1.06 4.62 -10.66
CA ASP A 89 -1.55 5.79 -11.37
C ASP A 89 -2.39 6.70 -10.46
N LEU A 90 -3.24 6.14 -9.61
CA LEU A 90 -3.98 6.89 -8.60
C LEU A 90 -3.03 7.63 -7.65
N HIS A 91 -1.95 6.99 -7.22
CA HIS A 91 -0.91 7.61 -6.39
C HIS A 91 -0.20 8.75 -7.10
N ASP A 92 0.30 8.50 -8.32
CA ASP A 92 1.05 9.48 -9.11
C ASP A 92 0.19 10.69 -9.50
N ALA A 93 -1.11 10.46 -9.73
CA ALA A 93 -2.10 11.51 -9.99
C ALA A 93 -2.56 12.25 -8.71
N LYS A 94 -2.08 11.85 -7.52
CA LYS A 94 -2.55 12.36 -6.22
C LYS A 94 -4.07 12.25 -6.05
N ALA A 95 -4.64 11.16 -6.55
CA ALA A 95 -6.08 10.92 -6.48
C ALA A 95 -6.55 10.88 -5.03
N THR A 96 -7.75 11.38 -4.81
CA THR A 96 -8.40 11.39 -3.50
C THR A 96 -9.48 10.34 -3.43
N PHE A 97 -9.69 9.75 -2.26
CA PHE A 97 -10.80 8.86 -1.96
C PHE A 97 -11.81 9.59 -1.08
N ASP A 98 -13.10 9.46 -1.40
CA ASP A 98 -14.18 9.88 -0.51
C ASP A 98 -14.37 8.83 0.59
N PHE A 99 -13.53 8.93 1.62
CA PHE A 99 -13.37 7.94 2.67
C PHE A 99 -14.20 8.30 3.90
N CYS A 100 -14.83 7.31 4.53
CA CYS A 100 -15.73 7.49 5.69
C CYS A 100 -16.90 8.49 5.43
N GLY A 101 -17.36 8.63 4.18
CA GLY A 101 -18.59 9.38 3.86
C GLY A 101 -18.44 10.90 3.92
N GLY A 102 -17.49 11.46 3.16
CA GLY A 102 -17.33 12.88 2.94
C GLY A 102 -15.93 13.41 3.22
N MET A 103 -15.01 12.56 3.69
CA MET A 103 -13.64 12.98 3.99
C MET A 103 -12.72 12.62 2.82
N MET A 104 -12.11 13.63 2.19
CA MET A 104 -11.23 13.42 1.05
C MET A 104 -9.81 13.08 1.53
N PHE A 105 -9.38 11.84 1.31
CA PHE A 105 -8.02 11.40 1.60
C PHE A 105 -7.23 11.21 0.31
N GLN A 106 -6.07 11.83 0.19
CA GLN A 106 -5.15 11.52 -0.90
C GLN A 106 -4.57 10.10 -0.72
N LEU A 107 -4.51 9.30 -1.79
CA LEU A 107 -3.75 8.04 -1.79
C LEU A 107 -2.25 8.32 -1.90
N VAL A 108 -1.48 7.74 -0.98
CA VAL A 108 -0.02 7.75 -1.02
C VAL A 108 0.49 6.31 -0.87
N LEU A 109 1.30 5.85 -1.82
CA LEU A 109 2.07 4.62 -1.67
C LEU A 109 3.44 5.00 -1.11
N THR A 110 4.00 4.17 -0.24
CA THR A 110 5.43 4.26 0.07
C THR A 110 6.26 3.98 -1.17
N ASP A 111 7.51 4.45 -1.19
CA ASP A 111 8.40 4.23 -2.34
C ASP A 111 8.58 2.74 -2.63
N LYS A 112 8.62 1.91 -1.57
CA LYS A 112 8.78 0.46 -1.69
C LYS A 112 7.53 -0.22 -2.24
N LEU A 113 6.33 0.13 -1.75
CA LEU A 113 5.10 -0.43 -2.27
C LEU A 113 4.85 0.03 -3.71
N ARG A 114 5.09 1.31 -4.02
CA ARG A 114 4.99 1.86 -5.37
C ARG A 114 5.89 1.08 -6.34
N SER A 115 7.17 0.91 -5.99
CA SER A 115 8.14 0.16 -6.82
C SER A 115 7.74 -1.32 -6.97
N TYR A 116 7.23 -1.95 -5.91
CA TYR A 116 6.72 -3.31 -5.97
C TYR A 116 5.55 -3.43 -6.96
N LEU A 117 4.55 -2.55 -6.86
CA LEU A 117 3.39 -2.54 -7.74
C LEU A 117 3.75 -2.19 -9.20
N GLU A 118 4.76 -1.33 -9.43
CA GLU A 118 5.29 -1.09 -10.78
C GLU A 118 5.92 -2.35 -11.40
N ASN A 119 6.54 -3.21 -10.59
CA ASN A 119 7.07 -4.49 -11.06
C ASN A 119 5.92 -5.46 -11.38
N VAL A 120 4.99 -5.66 -10.46
CA VAL A 120 3.80 -6.50 -10.63
C VAL A 120 2.99 -6.08 -11.86
N ALA A 121 2.85 -4.78 -12.09
CA ALA A 121 2.16 -4.23 -13.25
C ALA A 121 2.82 -4.58 -14.60
N ARG A 122 4.13 -4.85 -14.63
CA ARG A 122 4.89 -5.20 -15.84
C ARG A 122 4.96 -6.70 -16.07
N GLU A 123 5.16 -7.48 -15.02
CA GLU A 123 5.49 -8.91 -15.14
C GLU A 123 4.30 -9.80 -15.51
N SER A 124 3.07 -9.25 -15.52
CA SER A 124 1.83 -9.94 -15.91
C SER A 124 1.53 -11.20 -15.09
N ASP A 125 2.18 -11.39 -13.95
CA ASP A 125 1.85 -12.47 -13.02
C ASP A 125 0.52 -12.16 -12.35
N ALA A 126 -0.48 -12.99 -12.62
CA ALA A 126 -1.82 -12.83 -12.08
C ALA A 126 -1.87 -13.10 -10.57
N ASP A 127 -0.95 -13.90 -10.03
CA ASP A 127 -0.95 -14.30 -8.62
C ASP A 127 -0.39 -13.19 -7.71
N GLU A 128 0.35 -12.22 -8.26
CA GLU A 128 0.89 -11.06 -7.52
C GLU A 128 0.02 -9.80 -7.66
N GLN A 129 -0.99 -9.80 -8.53
CA GLN A 129 -1.91 -8.67 -8.69
C GLN A 129 -2.74 -8.46 -7.41
N PRO A 130 -2.92 -7.20 -6.96
CA PRO A 130 -3.83 -6.91 -5.85
C PRO A 130 -5.22 -7.49 -6.08
N VAL A 131 -5.73 -8.22 -5.09
CA VAL A 131 -7.05 -8.83 -5.14
C VAL A 131 -8.11 -7.77 -4.86
N VAL A 132 -9.08 -7.68 -5.76
CA VAL A 132 -10.29 -6.90 -5.57
C VAL A 132 -11.44 -7.85 -5.27
N PHE A 133 -11.93 -7.84 -4.04
CA PHE A 133 -13.03 -8.70 -3.62
C PHE A 133 -14.37 -8.23 -4.22
N ASP A 134 -15.33 -9.16 -4.33
CA ASP A 134 -16.69 -8.81 -4.74
C ASP A 134 -17.48 -8.04 -3.66
N ALA A 135 -18.66 -7.54 -4.04
CA ALA A 135 -19.51 -6.73 -3.18
C ALA A 135 -20.02 -7.42 -1.90
N ALA A 136 -19.91 -8.74 -1.78
CA ALA A 136 -20.27 -9.43 -0.55
C ALA A 136 -19.19 -9.26 0.55
N LYS A 137 -18.00 -8.76 0.20
CA LYS A 137 -16.87 -8.57 1.13
C LYS A 137 -16.73 -7.10 1.54
N SER A 138 -17.83 -6.37 1.70
CA SER A 138 -17.84 -4.96 2.18
C SER A 138 -17.30 -4.76 3.60
N ARG A 139 -16.96 -5.85 4.31
CA ARG A 139 -16.31 -5.82 5.61
C ARG A 139 -15.18 -6.83 5.59
N MET A 140 -14.02 -6.47 6.16
CA MET A 140 -12.83 -7.32 6.14
C MET A 140 -13.06 -8.70 6.78
N PHE A 141 -13.91 -8.81 7.80
CA PHE A 141 -14.24 -10.10 8.42
C PHE A 141 -15.02 -11.06 7.51
N ASN A 142 -15.58 -10.57 6.40
CA ASN A 142 -16.22 -11.42 5.38
C ASN A 142 -15.20 -12.03 4.40
N ILE A 143 -13.92 -11.63 4.46
CA ILE A 143 -12.86 -12.19 3.63
C ILE A 143 -12.55 -13.62 4.13
N PRO A 144 -12.47 -14.63 3.24
CA PRO A 144 -12.06 -15.97 3.63
C PRO A 144 -10.72 -15.98 4.37
N GLU A 145 -10.61 -16.81 5.40
CA GLU A 145 -9.39 -16.96 6.21
C GLU A 145 -9.00 -15.70 7.01
N TYR A 146 -9.90 -14.73 7.14
CA TYR A 146 -9.68 -13.56 7.95
C TYR A 146 -9.31 -13.93 9.40
N SER A 147 -8.22 -13.34 9.87
CA SER A 147 -7.77 -13.42 11.25
C SER A 147 -7.56 -12.01 11.81
N LYS A 148 -7.97 -11.82 13.06
CA LYS A 148 -7.81 -10.57 13.81
C LYS A 148 -6.38 -10.46 14.34
N ASN A 149 -5.48 -9.94 13.51
CA ASN A 149 -4.05 -9.71 13.81
C ASN A 149 -3.48 -8.63 12.88
N GLY A 150 -2.24 -8.22 13.11
CA GLY A 150 -1.54 -7.24 12.26
C GLY A 150 -0.93 -7.81 10.98
N LEU A 151 -1.20 -9.06 10.58
CA LEU A 151 -0.56 -9.68 9.41
C LEU A 151 -1.31 -9.34 8.11
N VAL A 152 -0.54 -9.16 7.04
CA VAL A 152 -1.01 -8.93 5.66
C VAL A 152 -0.09 -9.63 4.67
N ASP A 153 -0.54 -9.80 3.42
CA ASP A 153 0.18 -10.53 2.37
C ASP A 153 0.57 -9.67 1.16
N ASN A 154 0.29 -8.37 1.19
CA ASN A 154 0.54 -7.41 0.11
C ASN A 154 -0.22 -7.70 -1.20
N VAL A 155 -1.17 -8.63 -1.17
CA VAL A 155 -1.98 -9.04 -2.33
C VAL A 155 -3.46 -8.85 -2.02
N ARG A 156 -3.95 -9.50 -0.97
CA ARG A 156 -5.32 -9.36 -0.46
C ARG A 156 -5.44 -8.20 0.51
N LEU A 157 -4.45 -8.07 1.38
CA LEU A 157 -4.42 -7.07 2.44
C LEU A 157 -3.13 -6.25 2.37
N PHE A 158 -3.22 -4.98 2.75
CA PHE A 158 -2.11 -4.04 2.80
C PHE A 158 -2.00 -3.44 4.20
N HIS A 159 -0.78 -3.16 4.63
CA HIS A 159 -0.57 -2.23 5.73
C HIS A 159 -0.78 -0.80 5.24
N GLY A 160 -1.36 0.04 6.09
CA GLY A 160 -1.42 1.46 5.79
C GLY A 160 -1.67 2.31 7.01
N ARG A 161 -1.68 3.62 6.78
CA ARG A 161 -1.96 4.63 7.80
C ARG A 161 -2.96 5.63 7.28
N GLU A 162 -3.90 5.95 8.15
CA GLU A 162 -4.60 7.22 8.09
C GLU A 162 -3.64 8.30 8.64
N VAL A 163 -3.27 9.29 7.83
CA VAL A 163 -2.40 10.39 8.22
C VAL A 163 -3.19 11.70 8.17
N ARG A 164 -3.19 12.44 9.28
CA ARG A 164 -3.88 13.73 9.41
C ARG A 164 -2.90 14.89 9.53
N LYS A 165 -3.40 16.11 9.25
CA LYS A 165 -2.62 17.36 9.25
C LYS A 165 -1.44 17.34 8.28
N VAL A 166 -1.67 16.86 7.06
CA VAL A 166 -0.70 16.89 5.96
C VAL A 166 -0.88 18.18 5.15
N PRO A 167 0.00 19.20 5.26
CA PRO A 167 -0.26 20.53 4.70
C PRO A 167 -0.47 20.59 3.19
N ASN A 168 0.07 19.62 2.46
CA ASN A 168 0.07 19.58 1.00
C ASN A 168 -0.76 18.42 0.43
N ALA A 169 -1.62 17.79 1.24
CA ALA A 169 -2.46 16.71 0.74
C ALA A 169 -3.54 17.24 -0.20
N ALA A 170 -3.81 16.49 -1.27
CA ALA A 170 -4.97 16.72 -2.11
C ALA A 170 -6.29 16.49 -1.34
N GLY A 171 -7.39 17.08 -1.81
CA GLY A 171 -8.72 16.90 -1.22
C GLY A 171 -9.13 17.95 -0.18
N GLY A 172 -8.24 18.87 0.19
CA GLY A 172 -8.57 20.07 0.98
C GLY A 172 -8.74 19.85 2.49
N MET A 173 -8.65 18.61 2.97
CA MET A 173 -8.80 18.27 4.40
C MET A 173 -7.48 17.91 5.11
N ASN A 174 -6.34 17.99 4.40
CA ASN A 174 -5.02 17.66 4.93
C ASN A 174 -4.91 16.19 5.40
N PHE A 175 -5.52 15.28 4.63
CA PHE A 175 -5.66 13.86 4.94
C PHE A 175 -5.02 12.98 3.87
N VAL A 176 -4.34 11.92 4.30
CA VAL A 176 -3.69 10.93 3.43
C VAL A 176 -4.01 9.52 3.90
N LEU A 177 -4.30 8.64 2.95
CA LEU A 177 -4.23 7.18 3.14
C LEU A 177 -2.88 6.73 2.59
N GLN A 178 -1.95 6.44 3.49
CA GLN A 178 -0.65 5.88 3.14
C GLN A 178 -0.78 4.35 3.09
N LEU A 179 -0.42 3.69 1.99
CA LEU A 179 -0.26 2.23 1.95
C LEU A 179 1.22 1.88 1.86
N SER A 180 1.61 0.79 2.52
CA SER A 180 3.01 0.36 2.65
C SER A 180 3.16 -1.14 2.42
N LEU A 181 4.35 -1.54 1.97
CA LEU A 181 4.68 -2.95 1.76
C LEU A 181 5.01 -3.59 3.11
N ALA A 182 4.25 -4.60 3.51
CA ALA A 182 4.56 -5.38 4.70
C ALA A 182 5.73 -6.33 4.46
N SER A 183 6.42 -6.70 5.53
CA SER A 183 7.43 -7.76 5.45
C SER A 183 6.77 -9.11 5.11
N SER A 184 7.32 -9.81 4.13
CA SER A 184 6.80 -11.09 3.63
C SER A 184 6.83 -12.24 4.64
N ASP A 185 7.59 -12.13 5.73
CA ASP A 185 7.70 -13.16 6.77
C ASP A 185 7.15 -12.70 8.14
N GLY A 186 6.54 -11.52 8.20
CA GLY A 186 6.09 -10.88 9.45
C GLY A 186 7.22 -10.55 10.41
N LYS A 187 8.49 -10.74 10.01
CA LYS A 187 9.66 -10.35 10.77
C LYS A 187 10.16 -9.05 10.18
N ASN A 188 10.38 -8.08 11.05
CA ASN A 188 10.88 -6.80 10.63
C ASN A 188 12.39 -6.88 10.34
N ASP A 189 12.74 -7.45 9.18
CA ASP A 189 14.10 -7.42 8.66
C ASP A 189 14.35 -6.04 8.03
N PRO A 190 15.23 -5.21 8.60
CA PRO A 190 15.48 -3.84 8.13
C PRO A 190 16.04 -3.76 6.70
N THR A 191 16.49 -4.88 6.11
CA THR A 191 16.97 -4.94 4.72
C THR A 191 15.87 -5.24 3.72
N THR A 192 14.81 -5.94 4.14
CA THR A 192 13.66 -6.29 3.29
C THR A 192 12.40 -5.52 3.67
N ASN A 193 12.39 -4.78 4.77
CA ASN A 193 11.27 -3.98 5.20
C ASN A 193 11.09 -2.69 4.40
N ASP A 194 9.85 -2.21 4.40
CA ASP A 194 9.53 -0.87 3.98
C ASP A 194 9.94 0.14 5.05
N PRO A 195 10.92 1.02 4.80
CA PRO A 195 11.37 2.01 5.79
C PRO A 195 10.31 3.05 6.12
N GLN A 196 9.24 3.15 5.31
CA GLN A 196 8.10 4.03 5.53
C GLN A 196 6.86 3.23 6.01
N GLY A 197 6.96 1.90 6.10
CA GLY A 197 5.88 0.99 6.49
C GLY A 197 5.69 0.89 7.99
N TRP A 198 4.85 -0.06 8.41
CA TRP A 198 4.51 -0.26 9.82
C TRP A 198 5.74 -0.60 10.68
N THR A 199 5.75 -0.06 11.90
CA THR A 199 6.77 -0.37 12.91
C THR A 199 6.47 -1.72 13.57
N THR A 200 7.46 -2.32 14.24
CA THR A 200 7.25 -3.54 15.05
C THR A 200 6.17 -3.31 16.09
N GLN A 201 6.17 -2.14 16.74
CA GLN A 201 5.22 -1.75 17.76
C GLN A 201 3.81 -1.57 17.18
N GLU A 202 3.68 -1.12 15.93
CA GLU A 202 2.39 -1.10 15.23
C GLU A 202 1.88 -2.50 14.97
N VAL A 203 2.72 -3.41 14.43
CA VAL A 203 2.32 -4.80 14.13
C VAL A 203 1.94 -5.57 15.41
N GLU A 204 2.79 -5.53 16.45
CA GLU A 204 2.58 -6.26 17.71
C GLU A 204 1.40 -5.72 18.51
N GLY A 205 1.20 -4.40 18.49
CA GLY A 205 0.09 -3.75 19.18
C GLY A 205 -1.22 -3.80 18.39
N TYR A 206 -1.22 -4.34 17.17
CA TYR A 206 -2.41 -4.39 16.33
C TYR A 206 -3.30 -5.56 16.72
N ASP A 207 -4.29 -5.26 17.55
CA ASP A 207 -5.31 -6.21 17.98
C ASP A 207 -6.54 -6.23 17.06
N GLY A 208 -6.69 -5.28 16.14
CA GLY A 208 -7.83 -5.16 15.20
C GLY A 208 -9.16 -4.75 15.87
N TRP A 209 -10.13 -4.29 15.07
CA TRP A 209 -11.54 -4.07 15.44
C TRP A 209 -11.86 -3.19 16.68
N GLY A 210 -10.90 -2.50 17.27
CA GLY A 210 -11.16 -1.48 18.29
C GLY A 210 -11.74 -0.21 17.67
N HIS A 211 -12.69 0.46 18.35
CA HIS A 211 -13.03 1.84 18.00
C HIS A 211 -11.78 2.73 18.07
N ASP A 212 -11.64 3.70 17.16
CA ASP A 212 -10.47 4.60 17.09
C ASP A 212 -10.09 5.25 18.41
N VAL A 213 -11.08 5.48 19.29
CA VAL A 213 -10.89 6.07 20.63
C VAL A 213 -10.00 5.21 21.53
N GLY A 214 -10.01 3.89 21.35
CA GLY A 214 -9.18 2.95 22.10
C GLY A 214 -7.81 2.69 21.48
N ARG A 215 -7.52 3.29 20.32
CA ARG A 215 -6.34 2.97 19.52
C ARG A 215 -5.26 4.03 19.70
N VAL A 216 -4.01 3.60 19.53
CA VAL A 216 -2.84 4.46 19.71
C VAL A 216 -2.58 5.25 18.43
N TRP A 217 -3.00 6.51 18.44
CA TRP A 217 -2.54 7.50 17.47
C TRP A 217 -1.07 7.81 17.72
N ARG A 218 -0.25 7.77 16.66
CA ARG A 218 1.19 8.03 16.74
C ARG A 218 1.53 9.37 16.10
N THR A 219 2.37 10.15 16.77
CA THR A 219 2.93 11.37 16.18
C THR A 219 4.07 11.02 15.23
N GLY A 220 4.40 11.94 14.32
CA GLY A 220 5.56 11.77 13.44
C GLY A 220 6.88 11.59 14.20
N GLU A 221 7.07 12.31 15.31
CA GLU A 221 8.26 12.14 16.17
C GLU A 221 8.37 10.70 16.70
N ARG A 222 7.27 10.15 17.19
CA ARG A 222 7.24 8.77 17.71
C ARG A 222 7.54 7.76 16.60
N LEU A 223 6.95 7.93 15.42
CA LEU A 223 7.21 7.02 14.29
C LEU A 223 8.69 7.03 13.87
N GLU A 224 9.31 8.21 13.84
CA GLU A 224 10.75 8.32 13.54
C GLU A 224 11.61 7.67 14.62
N GLN A 225 11.24 7.78 15.90
CA GLN A 225 11.90 7.05 17.00
C GLN A 225 11.70 5.53 16.91
N GLU A 226 10.56 5.09 16.41
CA GLU A 226 10.25 3.67 16.15
C GLU A 226 10.88 3.15 14.83
N GLY A 227 11.59 4.02 14.08
CA GLY A 227 12.39 3.63 12.92
C GLY A 227 11.80 3.98 11.54
N VAL A 228 10.67 4.70 11.48
CA VAL A 228 10.11 5.17 10.21
C VAL A 228 10.95 6.31 9.65
N VAL A 229 11.41 6.18 8.41
CA VAL A 229 12.28 7.18 7.78
C VAL A 229 11.46 8.33 7.20
N ASP A 230 11.95 9.57 7.39
CA ASP A 230 11.46 10.79 6.74
C ASP A 230 9.96 11.10 6.95
N PHE A 231 9.33 10.60 8.01
CA PHE A 231 7.89 10.78 8.21
C PHE A 231 7.49 12.27 8.28
N ARG A 232 8.07 13.06 9.18
CA ARG A 232 7.71 14.48 9.35
C ARG A 232 8.16 15.34 8.18
N LYS A 233 9.21 14.92 7.48
CA LYS A 233 9.65 15.55 6.22
C LYS A 233 8.62 15.33 5.11
N THR A 234 8.01 14.15 5.05
CA THR A 234 7.04 13.76 4.02
C THR A 234 5.66 14.34 4.29
N PHE A 235 5.16 14.19 5.53
CA PHE A 235 3.78 14.51 5.86
C PHE A 235 3.61 15.84 6.58
N GLY A 236 4.64 16.32 7.28
CA GLY A 236 4.59 17.55 8.06
C GLY A 236 4.93 17.32 9.54
N GLN A 237 5.33 18.39 10.22
CA GLN A 237 5.82 18.33 11.60
C GLN A 237 4.72 17.93 12.60
N ASP A 238 3.50 18.39 12.38
CA ASP A 238 2.35 18.17 13.26
C ASP A 238 1.49 16.97 12.84
N SER A 239 1.93 16.22 11.83
CA SER A 239 1.17 15.08 11.32
C SER A 239 1.20 13.93 12.32
N PHE A 240 0.07 13.22 12.38
CA PHE A 240 -0.13 12.08 13.26
C PHE A 240 -0.98 11.03 12.54
N THR A 241 -0.87 9.79 12.99
CA THR A 241 -1.41 8.65 12.25
C THR A 241 -2.15 7.64 13.10
N LEU A 242 -3.06 6.95 12.46
CA LEU A 242 -3.61 5.70 12.93
C LEU A 242 -3.31 4.62 11.88
N CYS A 243 -2.79 3.47 12.30
CA CYS A 243 -2.48 2.37 11.39
C CYS A 243 -3.75 1.57 11.07
N HIS A 244 -3.99 1.11 9.84
CA HIS A 244 -5.08 0.17 9.52
C HIS A 244 -4.63 -0.89 8.52
N ARG A 245 -5.19 -2.09 8.60
CA ARG A 245 -5.16 -3.00 7.45
C ARG A 245 -6.16 -2.51 6.42
N PHE A 246 -5.73 -2.49 5.17
CA PHE A 246 -6.53 -2.06 4.03
C PHE A 246 -6.76 -3.21 3.06
N TYR A 247 -7.86 -3.15 2.33
CA TYR A 247 -8.19 -4.08 1.26
C TYR A 247 -9.04 -3.39 0.18
N LEU A 248 -9.13 -4.03 -0.98
CA LEU A 248 -9.93 -3.55 -2.10
C LEU A 248 -11.17 -4.40 -2.30
N HIS A 249 -12.31 -3.78 -2.57
CA HIS A 249 -13.49 -4.51 -3.04
C HIS A 249 -14.29 -3.68 -4.05
N LEU A 250 -15.21 -4.34 -4.74
CA LEU A 250 -16.21 -3.70 -5.58
C LEU A 250 -17.52 -3.49 -4.80
N ASP A 251 -18.33 -2.51 -5.19
CA ASP A 251 -19.74 -2.48 -4.79
C ASP A 251 -20.65 -3.10 -5.87
N GLY A 252 -21.97 -3.11 -5.61
CA GLY A 252 -22.96 -3.59 -6.57
C GLY A 252 -23.06 -2.77 -7.87
N ARG A 253 -22.29 -1.69 -8.01
CA ARG A 253 -22.18 -0.84 -9.21
C ARG A 253 -20.79 -0.92 -9.85
N ASN A 254 -19.96 -1.90 -9.46
CA ASN A 254 -18.60 -2.10 -9.97
C ASN A 254 -17.63 -0.94 -9.66
N ARG A 255 -17.94 -0.09 -8.67
CA ARG A 255 -16.99 0.93 -8.20
C ARG A 255 -15.96 0.28 -7.30
N LEU A 256 -14.70 0.67 -7.44
CA LEU A 256 -13.62 0.22 -6.58
C LEU A 256 -13.68 1.00 -5.26
N TRP A 257 -13.60 0.27 -4.15
CA TRP A 257 -13.48 0.79 -2.81
C TRP A 257 -12.14 0.38 -2.22
N LEU A 258 -11.46 1.34 -1.61
CA LEU A 258 -10.41 1.08 -0.63
C LEU A 258 -11.09 1.11 0.73
N SER A 259 -10.88 0.07 1.54
CA SER A 259 -11.55 -0.09 2.83
C SER A 259 -10.54 -0.42 3.91
N ALA A 260 -10.68 0.24 5.05
CA ALA A 260 -9.98 -0.09 6.29
C ALA A 260 -10.75 -1.17 7.05
N GLU A 261 -10.04 -1.90 7.92
CA GLU A 261 -10.59 -3.00 8.70
C GLU A 261 -11.74 -2.62 9.65
N ASP A 262 -11.76 -1.39 10.15
CA ASP A 262 -12.81 -0.83 11.01
C ASP A 262 -14.11 -0.48 10.27
N GLY A 263 -14.13 -0.64 8.95
CA GLY A 263 -15.29 -0.41 8.10
C GLY A 263 -15.39 1.01 7.54
N CYS A 264 -14.42 1.88 7.83
CA CYS A 264 -14.24 3.11 7.05
C CYS A 264 -13.74 2.75 5.65
N GLU A 265 -14.35 3.35 4.63
CA GLU A 265 -14.08 3.01 3.24
C GLU A 265 -14.43 4.17 2.32
N GLY A 266 -13.90 4.14 1.11
CA GLY A 266 -14.18 5.17 0.11
C GLY A 266 -13.89 4.72 -1.31
N THR A 267 -14.49 5.41 -2.28
CA THR A 267 -14.16 5.26 -3.70
C THR A 267 -13.25 6.41 -4.14
N PRO A 268 -12.41 6.23 -5.17
CA PRO A 268 -11.75 7.35 -5.83
C PRO A 268 -12.79 8.43 -6.18
N SER A 269 -12.47 9.69 -5.87
CA SER A 269 -13.30 10.85 -6.10
C SER A 269 -12.80 11.59 -7.32
N GLU A 270 -13.71 12.06 -8.17
CA GLU A 270 -13.39 12.89 -9.33
C GLU A 270 -12.79 14.24 -8.95
N GLY A 271 -12.65 14.54 -7.64
CA GLY A 271 -12.08 15.78 -7.16
C GLY A 271 -12.91 16.94 -7.69
N LYS A 272 -14.16 17.07 -7.23
CA LYS A 272 -14.87 18.33 -7.45
C LYS A 272 -14.06 19.42 -6.77
N SER A 273 -13.25 20.14 -7.55
CA SER A 273 -12.67 21.39 -7.07
C SER A 273 -13.86 22.25 -6.66
N PHE A 274 -13.82 22.78 -5.44
CA PHE A 274 -14.82 23.72 -4.95
C PHE A 274 -15.04 24.91 -5.91
N LEU A 275 -14.07 25.17 -6.81
CA LEU A 275 -14.16 26.17 -7.88
C LEU A 275 -15.03 25.73 -9.09
N GLY A 276 -15.13 24.43 -9.39
CA GLY A 276 -15.98 23.92 -10.48
C GLY A 276 -17.47 23.92 -10.13
N ASP A 277 -17.80 23.90 -8.84
CA ASP A 277 -19.18 24.05 -8.38
C ASP A 277 -19.63 25.51 -8.45
N LEU A 278 -18.71 26.47 -8.27
CA LEU A 278 -19.01 27.90 -8.43
C LEU A 278 -19.25 28.31 -9.89
N SER A 279 -18.59 27.70 -10.88
CA SER A 279 -18.91 27.99 -12.30
C SER A 279 -20.32 27.52 -12.68
N ASN A 280 -20.78 26.40 -12.12
CA ASN A 280 -22.14 25.92 -12.32
C ASN A 280 -23.18 26.70 -11.47
N MET A 281 -22.77 27.28 -10.34
CA MET A 281 -23.65 28.08 -9.49
C MET A 281 -23.77 29.54 -9.94
N PHE A 282 -22.82 30.05 -10.74
CA PHE A 282 -22.82 31.42 -11.26
C PHE A 282 -22.98 31.56 -12.78
N GLY A 283 -23.10 30.46 -13.53
CA GLY A 283 -23.43 30.51 -14.96
C GLY A 283 -22.51 31.45 -15.77
N LEU A 284 -21.20 31.32 -15.58
CA LEU A 284 -20.17 31.95 -16.41
C LEU A 284 -19.61 30.95 -17.42
#